data_AF-A0A259SVW1-F1
#
_entry.id   AF-A0A259SVW1-F1
#
_cell.length_a   1.000
_cell.length_b   1.000
_cell.length_c   1.000
_cell.angle_alpha   90.00
_cell.angle_beta   90.00
_cell.angle_gamma   90.00
#
_symmetry.space_group_name_H-M   'P 1'
#
loop_
_entity.id
_entity.type
_entity.pdbx_description
1 polymer ?
#
loop_
_entity_poly.entity_id
_entity_poly.type
_entity_poly.pdbx_seq_one_letter_code
_entity_poly.pdbx_strand_id
1 'polypeptide(L)'
;MTCETYSDMLTIMHNADYSFHHEAIGDQERTGWYNLAFRVIGRAPSAGEGPVTKALATLKGIQPPMVTDSSTQDPTSIAWGNASRALADACEAEGLPHSAEGFVGG
;
A
#
# COMPACT_ATOMS: atom_id res chain seq x y z
N MET A 1 6.40 6.19 12.74
CA MET A 1 6.90 6.46 11.38
C MET A 1 6.57 5.35 10.39
N THR A 2 7.17 4.14 10.43
CA THR A 2 6.87 3.11 9.40
C THR A 2 5.38 2.75 9.29
N CYS A 3 4.69 2.54 10.42
CA CYS A 3 3.25 2.26 10.44
C CYS A 3 2.38 3.44 9.98
N GLU A 4 2.83 4.67 10.20
CA GLU A 4 2.17 5.88 9.68
C GLU A 4 2.35 5.96 8.17
N THR A 5 3.56 5.76 7.64
CA THR A 5 3.81 5.72 6.19
C THR A 5 3.06 4.57 5.50
N TYR A 6 2.89 3.44 6.20
CA TYR A 6 2.04 2.36 5.72
C TYR A 6 0.56 2.79 5.66
N SER A 7 0.07 3.50 6.68
CA SER A 7 -1.27 4.08 6.68
C SER A 7 -1.45 5.11 5.56
N ASP A 8 -0.47 5.98 5.30
CA ASP A 8 -0.48 6.93 4.19
C ASP A 8 -0.60 6.22 2.83
N MET A 9 0.16 5.14 2.63
CA MET A 9 0.06 4.31 1.43
C MET A 9 -1.35 3.74 1.27
N LEU A 10 -1.92 3.15 2.34
CA LEU A 10 -3.27 2.58 2.31
C LEU A 10 -4.34 3.64 2.03
N THR A 11 -4.21 4.82 2.62
CA THR A 11 -5.07 5.99 2.35
C THR A 11 -5.04 6.36 0.88
N ILE A 12 -3.86 6.47 0.26
CA ILE A 12 -3.75 6.80 -1.17
C ILE A 12 -4.43 5.73 -2.04
N MET A 13 -4.15 4.45 -1.79
CA MET A 13 -4.74 3.35 -2.56
C MET A 13 -6.27 3.31 -2.41
N HIS A 14 -6.76 3.46 -1.17
CA HIS A 14 -8.18 3.46 -0.88
C HIS A 14 -8.91 4.59 -1.62
N ASN A 15 -8.37 5.81 -1.58
CA ASN A 15 -9.00 6.95 -2.27
C ASN A 15 -8.91 6.84 -3.80
N ALA A 16 -7.82 6.27 -4.33
CA ALA A 16 -7.70 6.01 -5.75
C ALA A 16 -8.74 5.00 -6.23
N ASP A 17 -8.92 3.89 -5.51
CA ASP A 17 -9.93 2.89 -5.82
C ASP A 17 -11.34 3.44 -5.65
N TYR A 18 -11.60 4.16 -4.56
CA TYR A 18 -12.89 4.81 -4.34
C TYR A 18 -13.23 5.77 -5.49
N SER A 19 -12.31 6.66 -5.86
CA SER A 19 -12.51 7.63 -6.94
C SER A 19 -12.70 6.95 -8.30
N PHE A 20 -11.95 5.89 -8.57
CA PHE A 20 -12.06 5.12 -9.80
C PHE A 20 -13.42 4.40 -9.88
N HIS A 21 -13.87 3.78 -8.80
CA HIS A 21 -15.18 3.12 -8.73
C HIS A 21 -16.36 4.08 -8.85
N HIS A 22 -16.17 5.36 -8.52
CA HIS A 22 -17.16 6.42 -8.71
C HIS A 22 -16.94 7.21 -10.02
N GLU A 23 -16.13 6.68 -10.94
CA GLU A 23 -15.89 7.25 -12.26
C GLU A 23 -15.30 8.69 -12.24
N ALA A 24 -14.71 9.10 -11.12
CA ALA A 24 -14.12 10.43 -10.95
C ALA A 24 -12.71 10.53 -11.55
N ILE A 25 -11.99 9.40 -11.66
CA ILE A 25 -10.65 9.30 -12.26
C ILE A 25 -10.59 8.12 -13.24
N GLY A 26 -9.76 8.22 -14.27
CA GLY A 26 -9.54 7.13 -15.25
C GLY A 26 -8.42 6.16 -14.88
N ASP A 27 -8.25 5.10 -15.67
CA ASP A 27 -7.24 4.04 -15.43
C ASP A 27 -5.81 4.57 -15.30
N GLN A 28 -5.43 5.54 -16.14
CA GLN A 28 -4.10 6.14 -16.13
C GLN A 28 -3.86 6.90 -14.81
N GLU A 29 -4.87 7.63 -14.34
CA GLU A 29 -4.78 8.40 -13.10
C GLU A 29 -4.73 7.47 -11.89
N ARG A 30 -5.57 6.42 -11.84
CA ARG A 30 -5.50 5.37 -10.82
C ARG A 30 -4.10 4.73 -10.77
N THR A 31 -3.54 4.40 -11.93
CA THR A 31 -2.17 3.86 -12.03
C THR A 31 -1.13 4.86 -11.47
N GLY A 32 -1.31 6.16 -11.73
CA GLY A 32 -0.48 7.22 -11.17
C GLY A 32 -0.53 7.27 -9.63
N TRP A 33 -1.73 7.14 -9.06
CA TRP A 33 -1.93 7.10 -7.61
C TRP A 33 -1.30 5.85 -6.97
N TYR A 34 -1.43 4.68 -7.59
CA TYR A 34 -0.75 3.45 -7.12
C TYR A 34 0.77 3.61 -7.13
N ASN A 35 1.33 4.16 -8.22
CA ASN A 35 2.75 4.49 -8.29
C ASN A 35 3.18 5.48 -7.19
N LEU A 36 2.32 6.41 -6.80
CA LEU A 36 2.59 7.31 -5.68
C LEU A 36 2.58 6.55 -4.35
N ALA A 37 1.54 5.76 -4.07
CA ALA A 37 1.44 4.95 -2.86
C ALA A 37 2.66 4.06 -2.66
N PHE A 38 3.09 3.35 -3.71
CA PHE A 38 4.26 2.47 -3.63
C PHE A 38 5.58 3.22 -3.45
N ARG A 39 5.71 4.44 -4.01
CA ARG A 39 6.85 5.31 -3.71
C ARG A 39 6.86 5.81 -2.27
N VAL A 40 5.69 6.06 -1.68
CA VAL A 40 5.56 6.48 -0.27
C VAL A 40 6.09 5.38 0.66
N ILE A 41 5.57 4.16 0.55
CA ILE A 41 6.05 3.04 1.38
C ILE A 41 7.50 2.66 1.07
N GLY A 42 7.94 2.81 -0.18
CA GLY A 42 9.33 2.57 -0.59
C GLY A 42 10.34 3.48 0.12
N ARG A 43 9.93 4.68 0.52
CA ARG A 43 10.75 5.64 1.28
C ARG A 43 10.75 5.39 2.79
N ALA A 44 9.86 4.55 3.31
CA ALA A 44 9.82 4.23 4.72
C ALA A 44 11.17 3.63 5.17
N PRO A 45 11.69 4.03 6.33
CA PRO A 45 12.95 3.53 6.86
C PRO A 45 12.82 2.04 7.17
N SER A 46 13.61 1.24 6.46
CA SER A 46 13.70 -0.22 6.63
C SER A 46 15.00 -0.65 7.32
N ALA A 47 15.75 0.29 7.89
CA ALA A 47 16.96 0.02 8.65
C ALA A 47 16.65 0.10 10.15
N GLY A 48 16.96 -0.97 10.88
CA GLY A 48 16.67 -1.10 12.30
C GLY A 48 16.36 -2.54 12.69
N GLU A 49 16.09 -2.75 13.97
CA GLU A 49 15.65 -4.03 14.52
C GLU A 49 14.14 -4.00 14.80
N GLY A 50 13.52 -5.17 14.86
CA GLY A 50 12.11 -5.32 15.26
C GLY A 50 11.18 -5.89 14.18
N PRO A 51 9.97 -6.35 14.56
CA PRO A 51 9.02 -7.01 13.67
C PRO A 51 8.56 -6.12 12.51
N VAL A 52 8.23 -4.84 12.80
CA VAL A 52 7.76 -3.87 11.79
C VAL A 52 8.82 -3.64 10.71
N THR A 53 10.09 -3.45 11.10
CA THR A 53 11.19 -3.23 10.16
C THR A 53 11.43 -4.44 9.27
N LYS A 54 11.36 -5.66 9.83
CA LYS A 54 11.48 -6.92 9.06
C LYS A 54 10.31 -7.10 8.10
N ALA A 55 9.08 -6.84 8.53
CA ALA A 55 7.90 -6.94 7.68
C ALA A 55 7.95 -5.91 6.53
N LEU A 56 8.37 -4.67 6.81
CA LEU A 56 8.58 -3.65 5.79
C LEU A 56 9.67 -4.06 4.79
N ALA A 57 10.79 -4.61 5.24
CA ALA A 57 11.85 -5.08 4.36
C ALA A 57 11.36 -6.20 3.42
N THR A 58 10.56 -7.14 3.94
CA THR A 58 9.90 -8.18 3.13
C THR A 58 8.96 -7.57 2.10
N LEU A 59 8.09 -6.63 2.49
CA LEU A 59 7.17 -5.96 1.56
C LEU A 59 7.93 -5.23 0.44
N LYS A 60 8.99 -4.49 0.77
CA LYS A 60 9.83 -3.76 -0.19
C LYS A 60 10.64 -4.68 -1.11
N GLY A 61 10.82 -5.96 -0.74
CA GLY A 61 11.47 -6.98 -1.56
C GLY A 61 10.57 -7.56 -2.65
N ILE A 62 9.27 -7.27 -2.62
CA ILE A 62 8.29 -7.75 -3.59
C ILE A 62 7.98 -6.60 -4.55
N GLN A 63 8.02 -6.88 -5.85
CA GLN A 63 7.58 -5.91 -6.85
C GLN A 63 6.09 -5.57 -6.58
N PRO A 64 5.72 -4.29 -6.48
CA PRO A 64 4.32 -3.92 -6.28
C PRO A 64 3.46 -4.36 -7.47
N PRO A 65 2.23 -4.85 -7.21
CA PRO A 65 1.35 -5.27 -8.27
C PRO A 65 0.84 -4.03 -9.03
N MET A 66 1.33 -3.86 -10.25
CA MET A 66 1.09 -2.66 -11.08
C MET A 66 0.24 -2.98 -12.31
N VAL A 67 -0.04 -4.25 -12.59
CA VAL A 67 -0.87 -4.61 -13.75
C VAL A 67 -2.34 -4.34 -13.42
N THR A 68 -2.92 -3.40 -14.14
CA THR A 68 -4.34 -3.01 -14.04
C THR A 68 -5.23 -3.70 -15.06
N ASP A 69 -4.66 -4.47 -16.00
CA ASP A 69 -5.44 -5.18 -16.99
C ASP A 69 -6.19 -6.36 -16.35
N SER A 70 -7.51 -6.27 -16.36
CA SER A 70 -8.44 -7.33 -15.95
C SER A 70 -8.17 -8.71 -16.59
N SER A 71 -7.49 -8.74 -17.75
CA SER A 71 -7.16 -9.97 -18.47
C SER A 71 -5.89 -10.67 -17.96
N THR A 72 -5.04 -9.98 -17.21
CA THR A 72 -3.74 -10.50 -16.75
C THR A 72 -3.61 -10.35 -15.25
N GLN A 73 -3.68 -11.47 -14.52
CA GLN A 73 -3.44 -11.47 -13.08
C GLN A 73 -1.96 -11.19 -12.80
N ASP A 74 -1.68 -10.15 -12.03
CA ASP A 74 -0.30 -9.84 -11.63
C ASP A 74 0.23 -10.94 -10.69
N PRO A 75 1.31 -11.66 -11.06
CA PRO A 75 1.83 -12.79 -10.31
C PRO A 75 2.35 -12.38 -8.92
N THR A 76 2.61 -11.10 -8.70
CA THR A 76 3.09 -10.56 -7.42
C THR A 76 1.98 -10.23 -6.45
N SER A 77 0.72 -10.12 -6.91
CA SER A 77 -0.42 -9.66 -6.09
C SER A 77 -0.60 -10.46 -4.80
N ILE A 78 -0.51 -11.79 -4.88
CA ILE A 78 -0.70 -12.66 -3.70
C ILE A 78 0.44 -12.47 -2.72
N ALA A 79 1.68 -12.49 -3.21
CA ALA A 79 2.86 -12.33 -2.35
C ALA A 79 2.88 -10.95 -1.68
N TRP A 80 2.57 -9.90 -2.45
CA TRP A 80 2.51 -8.53 -1.96
C TRP A 80 1.39 -8.36 -0.93
N GLY A 81 0.19 -8.89 -1.20
CA GLY A 81 -0.94 -8.84 -0.26
C GLY A 81 -0.64 -9.55 1.07
N ASN A 82 0.03 -10.71 1.01
CA ASN A 82 0.47 -11.42 2.21
C ASN A 82 1.52 -10.63 3.01
N ALA A 83 2.49 -10.03 2.34
CA ALA A 83 3.50 -9.18 3.00
C ALA A 83 2.91 -7.90 3.59
N SER A 84 1.93 -7.29 2.91
CA SER A 84 1.20 -6.13 3.41
C SER A 84 0.43 -6.48 4.69
N ARG A 85 -0.23 -7.64 4.72
CA ARG A 85 -0.92 -8.15 5.92
C ARG A 85 0.06 -8.39 7.07
N ALA A 86 1.22 -9.00 6.80
CA ALA A 86 2.23 -9.20 7.83
C ALA A 86 2.77 -7.88 8.41
N LEU A 87 2.87 -6.82 7.60
CA LEU A 87 3.23 -5.48 8.07
C LEU A 87 2.11 -4.86 8.93
N ALA A 88 0.86 -5.02 8.51
CA ALA A 88 -0.32 -4.64 9.30
C ALA A 88 -0.31 -5.29 10.69
N ASP A 89 -0.17 -6.63 10.75
CA ASP A 89 -0.14 -7.39 12.00
C ASP A 89 1.03 -6.94 12.91
N ALA A 90 2.20 -6.67 12.33
CA ALA A 90 3.35 -6.16 13.08
C ALA A 90 3.11 -4.76 13.66
N CYS A 91 2.43 -3.88 12.92
CA CYS A 91 2.08 -2.54 13.40
C CYS A 91 1.04 -2.60 14.55
N GLU A 92 0.04 -3.48 14.44
CA GLU A 92 -0.95 -3.69 15.50
C GLU A 92 -0.32 -4.24 16.79
N ALA A 93 0.62 -5.18 16.68
CA ALA A 93 1.32 -5.75 17.82
C ALA A 93 2.13 -4.72 18.62
N GLU A 94 2.60 -3.65 17.98
CA GLU A 94 3.29 -2.52 18.60
C GLU A 94 2.34 -1.42 19.10
N GLY A 95 1.02 -1.64 19.04
CA GLY A 95 0.01 -0.67 19.46
C GLY A 95 -0.14 0.52 18.50
N LEU A 96 0.34 0.37 17.26
CA LEU A 96 0.24 1.36 16.19
C LEU A 96 -0.72 0.84 15.11
N PRO A 97 -2.05 0.81 15.39
CA PRO A 97 -3.01 0.34 14.41
C PRO A 97 -2.89 1.16 13.12
N HIS A 98 -3.05 0.49 12.00
CA HIS A 98 -3.02 1.12 10.68
C HIS A 98 -4.45 1.41 10.22
N SER A 99 -4.63 2.50 9.49
CA SER A 99 -5.93 2.87 8.92
C SER A 99 -5.76 3.48 7.54
N ALA A 100 -6.76 3.28 6.68
CA ALA A 100 -6.94 4.10 5.50
C ALA A 100 -8.00 5.16 5.80
N GLU A 101 -7.70 6.42 5.52
CA GLU A 101 -8.68 7.50 5.61
C GLU A 101 -9.37 7.69 4.25
N GLY A 102 -10.69 7.73 4.24
CA GLY A 102 -11.47 8.05 3.04
C GLY A 102 -11.75 9.54 2.96
N PHE A 103 -11.40 10.18 1.84
CA PHE A 103 -11.76 11.54 1.52
C PHE A 103 -12.88 11.53 0.46
N VAL A 104 -14.04 12.05 0.82
CA VAL A 104 -15.16 12.30 -0.09
C VAL A 104 -15.16 13.79 -0.41
N GLY A 105 -14.54 14.20 -1.52
CA GLY A 105 -14.56 15.59 -1.97
C GLY A 105 -13.67 15.89 -3.18
N GLY A 106 -14.25 16.55 -4.18
CA GLY A 106 -13.58 17.22 -5.30
C GLY A 106 -13.94 18.69 -5.34
#